data_AF-A0A522MCQ3-F1
#
_entry.id   AF-A0A522MCQ3-F1
#
_cell.length_a   1.000
_cell.length_b   1.000
_cell.length_c   1.000
_cell.angle_alpha   90.00
_cell.angle_beta   90.00
_cell.angle_gamma   90.00
#
_symmetry.space_group_name_H-M   'P 1'
#
loop_
_entity.id
_entity.type
_entity.pdbx_description
1 polymer ?
#
loop_
_entity_poly.entity_id
_entity_poly.type
_entity_poly.pdbx_seq_one_letter_code
_entity_poly.pdbx_strand_id
1 'polypeptide(L)'
;MKIIYVFNDTRPSDRQHAIFALADDGKPAAITHFDDWTLPYAPFAMCCIQECDATGSNAVLVAGTRESAFIGFNRRFGEGQWTAVWLDDPRRDPGCLDALRILHREIERQEAEQIRAAKEAAESVLSWLPAAFEIEISATNSKPTTH
;
A
#
# COMPACT_ATOMS: atom_id res chain seq x y z
N MET A 1 21.83 -0.55 -10.49
CA MET A 1 21.60 0.27 -9.30
C MET A 1 20.19 0.81 -9.36
N LYS A 2 19.39 0.60 -8.31
CA LYS A 2 18.01 1.09 -8.16
C LYS A 2 17.99 2.40 -7.38
N ILE A 3 17.17 3.35 -7.81
CA ILE A 3 16.93 4.57 -7.04
C ILE A 3 15.60 4.43 -6.30
N ILE A 4 15.60 4.72 -5.01
CA ILE A 4 14.42 4.75 -4.16
C ILE A 4 14.18 6.20 -3.76
N TYR A 5 13.14 6.80 -4.33
CA TYR A 5 12.69 8.16 -3.99
C TYR A 5 11.91 8.09 -2.69
N VAL A 6 12.37 8.80 -1.67
CA VAL A 6 11.72 8.89 -0.37
C VAL A 6 11.19 10.29 -0.17
N PHE A 7 9.92 10.43 0.17
CA PHE A 7 9.29 11.73 0.36
C PHE A 7 8.14 11.66 1.36
N ASN A 8 7.74 12.84 1.82
CA ASN A 8 6.61 13.01 2.71
C ASN A 8 5.31 13.14 1.89
N ASP A 9 4.40 12.17 1.99
CA ASP A 9 3.10 12.11 1.30
C ASP A 9 1.93 12.52 2.22
N THR A 10 2.23 13.20 3.32
CA THR A 10 1.24 13.58 4.33
C THR A 10 0.29 14.65 3.81
N ARG A 11 -1.00 14.47 4.07
CA ARG A 11 -2.03 15.48 3.84
C ARG A 11 -2.23 16.35 5.08
N PRO A 12 -2.71 17.60 4.95
CA PRO A 12 -2.95 18.47 6.11
C PRO A 12 -3.90 17.90 7.18
N SER A 13 -4.74 16.92 6.82
CA SER A 13 -5.66 16.24 7.73
C SER A 13 -5.04 15.11 8.54
N ASP A 14 -3.84 14.66 8.17
CA ASP A 14 -3.25 13.44 8.72
C ASP A 14 -2.60 13.74 10.07
N ARG A 15 -2.81 12.84 11.02
CA ARG A 15 -2.25 12.96 12.39
C ARG A 15 -0.78 12.56 12.48
N GLN A 16 -0.28 11.86 11.47
CA GLN A 16 1.08 11.35 11.39
C GLN A 16 1.61 11.60 9.99
N HIS A 17 2.92 11.73 9.92
CA HIS A 17 3.62 11.94 8.67
C HIS A 17 3.86 10.63 7.94
N ALA A 18 3.13 10.41 6.85
CA ALA A 18 3.33 9.27 5.97
C ALA A 18 4.56 9.51 5.08
N ILE A 19 5.63 8.77 5.34
CA ILE A 19 6.85 8.77 4.55
C ILE A 19 6.82 7.59 3.60
N PHE A 20 6.83 7.90 2.31
CA PHE A 20 6.68 6.94 1.23
C PHE A 20 8.03 6.73 0.54
N ALA A 21 8.36 5.47 0.26
CA ALA A 21 9.55 5.10 -0.50
C ALA A 21 9.13 4.38 -1.79
N LEU A 22 9.47 4.98 -2.93
CA LEU A 22 9.09 4.53 -4.27
C LEU A 22 10.33 4.23 -5.11
N ALA A 23 10.44 3.02 -5.64
CA ALA A 23 11.52 2.70 -6.56
C ALA A 23 11.30 3.31 -7.96
N ASP A 24 12.40 3.51 -8.69
CA ASP A 24 12.41 4.01 -10.07
C ASP A 24 11.53 3.25 -11.07
N ASP A 25 11.20 1.99 -10.79
CA ASP A 25 10.30 1.17 -11.59
C ASP A 25 8.83 1.26 -11.13
N GLY A 26 8.48 2.26 -10.33
CA GLY A 26 7.14 2.50 -9.83
C GLY A 26 6.68 1.51 -8.76
N LYS A 27 7.57 0.66 -8.25
CA LYS A 27 7.21 -0.28 -7.18
C LYS A 27 7.35 0.36 -5.79
N PRO A 28 6.30 0.31 -4.95
CA PRO A 28 6.40 0.72 -3.56
C PRO A 28 7.44 -0.14 -2.84
N ALA A 29 8.40 0.52 -2.19
CA ALA A 29 9.48 -0.13 -1.44
C ALA A 29 9.16 -0.20 0.05
N ALA A 30 8.64 0.89 0.63
CA ALA A 30 8.21 0.97 2.02
C ALA A 30 7.25 2.16 2.25
N ILE A 31 6.46 2.07 3.31
CA ILE A 31 5.72 3.20 3.89
C ILE A 31 5.94 3.18 5.40
N THR A 32 6.26 4.30 6.01
CA THR A 32 6.40 4.42 7.46
C THR A 32 5.79 5.72 7.94
N HIS A 33 5.25 5.70 9.16
CA HIS A 33 4.59 6.86 9.75
C HIS A 33 5.45 7.40 10.89
N PHE A 34 5.62 8.72 10.89
CA PHE A 34 6.36 9.45 11.92
C PHE A 34 5.42 10.46 12.59
N ASP A 35 5.64 10.75 13.86
CA ASP A 35 5.01 11.90 14.51
C ASP A 35 5.88 13.15 14.32
N ASP A 36 5.40 14.30 14.81
CA ASP A 36 6.13 15.58 14.74
C ASP A 36 7.52 15.51 15.41
N TRP A 37 7.68 14.62 16.40
CA TRP A 37 8.92 14.48 17.19
C TRP A 37 9.98 13.64 16.47
N THR A 38 9.54 12.67 15.67
CA THR A 38 10.41 11.72 14.98
C THR A 38 10.60 12.03 13.50
N LEU A 39 9.72 12.86 12.91
CA LEU A 39 9.79 13.29 11.50
C LEU A 39 11.16 13.86 11.11
N PRO A 40 11.84 14.70 11.91
CA PRO A 40 13.15 15.24 11.52
C PRO A 40 14.20 14.16 11.23
N TYR A 41 14.03 12.95 11.79
CA TYR A 41 14.95 11.82 11.60
C TYR A 41 14.50 10.86 10.50
N ALA A 42 13.39 11.14 9.81
CA ALA A 42 12.87 10.30 8.73
C ALA A 42 13.89 10.04 7.59
N PRO A 43 14.69 11.03 7.13
CA PRO A 43 15.71 10.77 6.11
C PRO A 43 16.74 9.73 6.56
N PHE A 44 17.14 9.73 7.85
CA PHE A 44 18.03 8.72 8.39
C PHE A 44 17.32 7.37 8.55
N ALA A 45 16.10 7.38 9.08
CA ALA A 45 15.28 6.19 9.25
C ALA A 45 14.97 5.49 7.91
N MET A 46 14.94 6.23 6.81
CA MET A 46 14.69 5.70 5.47
C MET A 46 15.96 5.53 4.63
N CYS A 47 17.12 5.43 5.28
CA CYS A 47 18.42 5.16 4.64
C CYS A 47 18.91 6.22 3.62
N CYS A 48 18.36 7.45 3.64
CA CYS A 48 18.74 8.52 2.72
C CYS A 48 20.02 9.25 3.14
N ILE A 49 20.30 9.29 4.45
CA ILE A 49 21.52 9.86 5.03
C ILE A 49 22.18 8.85 5.98
N GLN A 50 23.46 9.06 6.32
CA GLN A 50 24.23 8.14 7.15
C GLN A 50 24.27 8.50 8.64
N GLU A 51 24.12 9.79 8.96
CA GLU A 51 24.27 10.30 10.31
C GLU A 51 22.90 10.67 10.92
N CYS A 52 22.79 10.52 12.24
CA CYS A 52 21.61 10.86 13.02
C CYS A 52 22.05 11.41 14.37
N ASP A 53 21.48 12.53 14.78
CA ASP A 53 21.70 13.19 16.06
C ASP A 53 20.55 12.96 17.05
N ALA A 54 19.63 12.04 16.76
CA ALA A 54 18.56 11.65 17.68
C ALA A 54 19.13 11.17 19.02
N THR A 55 18.52 11.63 20.11
CA THR A 55 18.91 11.25 21.48
C THR A 55 17.77 10.52 22.21
N GLY A 56 18.13 9.81 23.28
CA GLY A 56 17.17 9.14 24.16
C GLY A 56 16.35 8.04 23.48
N SER A 57 15.08 7.91 23.85
CA SER A 57 14.17 6.88 23.31
C SER A 57 13.92 7.00 21.81
N ASN A 58 13.99 8.22 21.26
CA ASN A 58 13.77 8.47 19.84
C ASN A 58 14.86 7.81 18.98
N ALA A 59 16.11 7.78 19.47
CA ALA A 59 17.22 7.15 18.77
C ALA A 59 16.97 5.64 18.53
N VAL A 60 16.42 4.93 19.52
CA VAL A 60 16.14 3.50 19.43
C VAL A 60 15.04 3.22 18.40
N LEU A 61 13.94 3.99 18.44
CA LEU A 61 12.82 3.83 17.50
C LEU A 61 13.26 4.12 16.06
N VAL A 62 13.96 5.24 15.86
CA VAL A 62 14.48 5.65 14.56
C VAL A 62 15.50 4.64 14.00
N ALA A 63 16.36 4.10 14.85
CA ALA A 63 17.31 3.04 14.45
C ALA A 63 16.60 1.74 14.06
N GLY A 64 15.57 1.32 14.80
CA GLY A 64 14.77 0.14 14.47
C GLY A 64 14.02 0.29 13.15
N THR A 65 13.48 1.50 12.87
CA THR A 65 12.90 1.82 11.57
C THR A 65 13.95 1.75 10.45
N ARG A 66 15.15 2.30 10.68
CA ARG A 66 16.26 2.21 9.73
C ARG A 66 16.64 0.79 9.39
N GLU A 67 16.80 -0.06 10.40
CA GLU A 67 17.12 -1.47 10.20
C GLU A 67 16.02 -2.17 9.38
N SER A 68 14.76 -1.91 9.71
CA SER A 68 13.62 -2.48 8.98
C SER A 68 13.58 -2.04 7.51
N ALA A 69 13.79 -0.74 7.24
CA ALA A 69 13.86 -0.18 5.89
C ALA A 69 15.04 -0.79 5.11
N PHE A 70 16.23 -0.86 5.72
CA PHE A 70 17.44 -1.43 5.13
C PHE A 70 17.24 -2.90 4.74
N ILE A 71 16.70 -3.72 5.64
CA ILE A 71 16.39 -5.13 5.36
C ILE A 71 15.35 -5.24 4.25
N GLY A 72 14.31 -4.40 4.26
CA GLY A 72 13.28 -4.36 3.23
C GLY A 72 13.86 -4.05 1.84
N PHE A 73 14.70 -3.02 1.75
CA PHE A 73 15.35 -2.62 0.50
C PHE A 73 16.33 -3.69 0.00
N ASN A 74 17.17 -4.24 0.87
CA ASN A 74 18.07 -5.34 0.52
C ASN A 74 17.31 -6.58 0.03
N ARG A 75 16.24 -6.96 0.71
CA ARG A 75 15.41 -8.11 0.30
C ARG A 75 14.80 -7.89 -1.09
N ARG A 76 14.41 -6.66 -1.41
CA ARG A 76 13.70 -6.34 -2.65
C ARG A 76 14.62 -6.12 -3.84
N PHE A 77 15.77 -5.47 -3.63
CA PHE A 77 16.64 -5.01 -4.71
C PHE A 77 18.03 -5.65 -4.72
N GLY A 78 18.41 -6.33 -3.63
CA GLY A 78 19.75 -6.88 -3.43
C GLY A 78 20.66 -5.93 -2.66
N GLU A 79 21.57 -6.49 -1.86
CA GLU A 79 22.52 -5.71 -1.07
C GLU A 79 23.44 -4.87 -1.96
N GLY A 80 23.58 -3.57 -1.64
CA GLY A 80 24.40 -2.64 -2.41
C GLY A 80 23.89 -2.33 -3.83
N GLN A 81 22.70 -2.81 -4.20
CA GLN A 81 22.11 -2.59 -5.52
C GLN A 81 21.09 -1.45 -5.56
N TRP A 82 20.97 -0.68 -4.48
CA TRP A 82 20.03 0.42 -4.36
C TRP A 82 20.65 1.63 -3.66
N THR A 83 20.05 2.79 -3.88
CA THR A 83 20.32 4.03 -3.15
C THR A 83 18.98 4.71 -2.86
N ALA A 84 18.84 5.27 -1.65
CA ALA A 84 17.66 6.02 -1.25
C ALA A 84 17.98 7.52 -1.27
N VAL A 85 17.06 8.31 -1.82
CA VAL A 85 17.21 9.76 -1.97
C VAL A 85 15.98 10.43 -1.37
N TRP A 86 16.22 11.35 -0.45
CA TRP A 86 15.16 12.17 0.13
C TRP A 86 14.78 13.30 -0.83
N LEU A 87 13.49 13.50 -1.05
CA LEU A 87 12.95 14.59 -1.87
C LEU A 87 12.04 15.48 -1.01
N ASP A 88 12.45 16.75 -0.85
CA ASP A 88 11.62 17.76 -0.17
C ASP A 88 10.40 18.17 -1.01
N ASP A 89 10.57 18.19 -2.34
CA ASP A 89 9.48 18.44 -3.29
C ASP A 89 9.50 17.37 -4.40
N PRO A 90 8.81 16.23 -4.21
CA PRO A 90 8.79 15.14 -5.18
C PRO A 90 8.17 15.56 -6.53
N ARG A 91 7.43 16.68 -6.59
CA ARG A 91 6.79 17.17 -7.82
C ARG A 91 7.79 17.83 -8.77
N ARG A 92 8.99 18.15 -8.30
CA ARG A 92 10.05 18.77 -9.08
C ARG A 92 11.10 17.78 -9.59
N ASP A 93 11.05 16.54 -9.13
CA ASP A 93 11.95 15.49 -9.58
C ASP A 93 11.35 14.68 -10.74
N PRO A 94 11.92 14.73 -11.95
CA PRO A 94 11.36 14.04 -13.10
C PRO A 94 11.40 12.51 -12.97
N GLY A 95 12.38 11.96 -12.23
CA GLY A 95 12.48 10.52 -12.00
C GLY A 95 11.39 10.01 -11.06
N CYS A 96 11.11 10.75 -9.99
CA CYS A 96 9.99 10.48 -9.09
C CYS A 96 8.64 10.59 -9.82
N LEU A 97 8.45 11.61 -10.66
CA LEU A 97 7.24 11.75 -11.45
C LEU A 97 7.01 10.58 -12.42
N ASP A 98 8.08 10.07 -13.04
CA ASP A 98 7.98 8.90 -13.91
C ASP A 98 7.63 7.62 -13.13
N ALA A 99 8.29 7.41 -11.98
CA ALA A 99 7.99 6.31 -11.08
C ALA A 99 6.52 6.35 -10.61
N LEU A 100 6.00 7.52 -10.23
CA LEU A 100 4.59 7.70 -9.85
C LEU A 100 3.63 7.41 -11.00
N ARG A 101 3.98 7.76 -12.24
CA ARG A 101 3.17 7.40 -13.42
C ARG A 101 3.11 5.90 -13.62
N ILE A 102 4.23 5.19 -13.45
CA ILE A 102 4.28 3.73 -13.54
C ILE A 102 3.39 3.12 -12.44
N LEU A 103 3.52 3.61 -11.21
CA LEU A 103 2.70 3.18 -10.07
C LEU A 103 1.20 3.35 -10.36
N HIS A 104 0.77 4.53 -10.80
CA HIS A 104 -0.64 4.78 -11.08
C HIS A 104 -1.21 3.87 -12.18
N ARG A 105 -0.47 3.64 -13.27
CA ARG A 105 -0.89 2.70 -14.32
C ARG A 105 -1.07 1.27 -13.79
N GLU A 106 -0.19 0.85 -12.89
CA GLU A 106 -0.28 -0.47 -12.28
C GLU A 106 -1.50 -0.57 -11.35
N ILE A 107 -1.78 0.46 -10.55
CA ILE A 107 -2.97 0.53 -9.70
C ILE A 107 -4.25 0.46 -10.55
N GLU A 108 -4.35 1.29 -11.60
CA GLU A 108 -5.50 1.28 -12.52
C GLU A 108 -5.72 -0.10 -13.17
N ARG A 109 -4.63 -0.77 -13.55
CA ARG A 109 -4.69 -2.13 -14.10
C ARG A 109 -5.24 -3.13 -13.07
N GLN A 110 -4.72 -3.09 -11.85
CA GLN A 110 -5.14 -3.99 -10.78
C GLN A 110 -6.60 -3.76 -10.38
N GLU A 111 -7.05 -2.51 -10.30
CA GLU A 111 -8.45 -2.17 -10.03
C GLU A 111 -9.38 -2.69 -11.13
N ALA A 112 -9.01 -2.51 -12.40
CA ALA A 112 -9.79 -3.03 -13.52
C ALA A 112 -9.90 -4.56 -13.50
N GLU A 113 -8.81 -5.27 -13.17
CA GLU A 113 -8.80 -6.72 -13.01
C GLU A 113 -9.66 -7.18 -11.84
N GLN A 114 -9.60 -6.49 -10.70
CA GLN A 114 -10.43 -6.78 -9.53
C GLN A 114 -11.92 -6.57 -9.83
N ILE A 115 -12.27 -5.49 -10.53
CA ILE A 115 -13.66 -5.23 -10.94
C ILE A 115 -14.15 -6.32 -11.90
N ARG A 116 -13.33 -6.76 -12.85
CA ARG A 116 -13.69 -7.85 -13.76
C ARG A 116 -13.91 -9.16 -12.99
N ALA A 117 -12.98 -9.53 -12.11
CA ALA A 117 -13.10 -10.73 -11.29
C ALA A 117 -14.34 -10.69 -10.38
N ALA A 118 -14.65 -9.53 -9.79
CA ALA A 118 -15.85 -9.36 -8.97
C ALA A 118 -17.14 -9.52 -9.78
N LYS A 119 -17.18 -9.02 -11.03
CA LYS A 119 -18.33 -9.21 -11.93
C LYS A 119 -18.51 -10.68 -12.32
N GLU A 120 -17.43 -11.35 -12.72
CA GLU A 120 -17.47 -12.79 -13.06
C GLU A 120 -17.93 -13.64 -11.86
N ALA A 121 -17.44 -13.33 -10.66
CA ALA A 121 -17.88 -13.99 -9.43
C ALA A 121 -19.37 -13.74 -9.14
N ALA A 122 -19.85 -12.50 -9.30
CA ALA A 122 -21.25 -12.15 -9.11
C ALA A 122 -22.16 -12.87 -10.12
N GLU A 123 -21.77 -12.93 -11.40
CA GLU A 123 -22.50 -13.67 -12.44
C GLU A 123 -22.53 -15.17 -12.16
N SER A 124 -21.43 -15.74 -11.67
CA SER A 124 -21.39 -17.14 -11.22
C SER A 124 -22.36 -17.39 -10.05
N VAL A 125 -22.39 -16.52 -9.04
CA VAL A 125 -23.31 -16.66 -7.90
C VAL A 125 -24.76 -16.53 -8.34
N LEU A 126 -25.07 -15.58 -9.22
CA LEU A 126 -26.40 -15.41 -9.79
C LEU A 126 -26.85 -16.66 -10.58
N SER A 127 -25.94 -17.34 -11.25
CA SER A 127 -26.24 -18.59 -11.98
C SER A 127 -26.58 -19.78 -11.08
N TRP A 128 -26.22 -19.73 -9.80
CA TRP A 128 -26.56 -20.76 -8.80
C TRP A 128 -27.87 -20.49 -8.07
N LEU A 129 -28.42 -19.28 -8.20
CA LEU A 129 -29.73 -19.00 -7.66
C LEU A 129 -30.79 -19.70 -8.53
N PRO A 130 -31.70 -20.48 -7.92
CA PRO A 130 -32.79 -21.06 -8.69
C PRO A 130 -33.56 -19.94 -9.37
N ALA A 131 -33.88 -20.13 -10.66
CA ALA A 131 -34.72 -19.19 -11.37
C ALA A 131 -36.01 -18.99 -10.56
N ALA A 132 -36.50 -17.75 -10.45
CA ALA A 132 -37.68 -17.38 -9.67
C ALA A 132 -38.97 -18.16 -10.00
N PHE A 133 -38.91 -19.06 -10.99
CA PHE A 133 -39.97 -19.97 -11.40
C PHE A 133 -40.00 -21.31 -10.61
N GLU A 134 -38.95 -21.67 -9.86
CA GLU A 134 -38.92 -22.93 -9.07
C GLU A 134 -39.37 -22.77 -7.61
N ILE A 135 -39.69 -21.54 -7.17
CA ILE A 135 -40.36 -21.30 -5.89
C ILE A 135 -41.89 -21.44 -6.10
N GLU A 136 -42.33 -22.55 -6.71
CA GLU A 136 -43.71 -22.99 -6.53
C GLU A 136 -43.82 -23.51 -5.10
N ILE A 137 -44.41 -22.66 -4.27
CA ILE A 137 -44.78 -22.93 -2.90
C ILE A 137 -45.53 -24.27 -2.87
N SER A 138 -44.89 -25.30 -2.30
CA SER A 138 -45.56 -26.52 -1.80
C SER A 138 -46.54 -26.15 -0.68
N ALA A 139 -47.61 -25.42 -1.02
CA ALA A 139 -48.76 -25.13 -0.18
C ALA A 139 -49.98 -25.78 -0.83
N THR A 140 -49.97 -27.12 -0.91
CA THR A 140 -51.20 -27.87 -1.18
C THR A 140 -51.36 -29.02 -0.21
N ASN A 141 -52.45 -28.90 0.56
CA ASN A 141 -53.23 -29.95 1.23
C ASN A 141 -52.70 -30.56 2.53
N SER A 142 -52.89 -29.85 3.64
CA SER A 142 -53.33 -30.46 4.89
C SER A 142 -54.85 -30.27 5.05
N LYS A 143 -55.65 -31.29 4.69
CA LYS A 143 -57.03 -31.41 5.19
C LYS A 143 -56.97 -31.90 6.64
N PRO A 144 -57.71 -31.30 7.59
CA PRO A 144 -57.85 -31.87 8.92
C PRO A 144 -58.91 -32.98 8.90
N THR A 145 -58.51 -34.20 9.25
CA THR A 145 -59.44 -35.31 9.48
C THR A 145 -59.88 -35.25 10.95
N THR A 146 -61.13 -34.87 11.18
CA THR A 146 -61.84 -35.09 12.45
C THR A 146 -62.26 -36.56 12.55
N HIS A 147 -61.90 -37.21 13.66
CA HIS A 147 -62.67 -38.29 14.28
C HIS A 147 -62.43 -38.26 15.80
#